data_AF-A0A7X1TU11-F1
#
_entry.id   AF-A0A7X1TU11-F1
#
_cell.length_a   1.000
_cell.length_b   1.000
_cell.length_c   1.000
_cell.angle_alpha   90.00
_cell.angle_beta   90.00
_cell.angle_gamma   90.00
#
_symmetry.space_group_name_H-M   'P 1'
#
loop_
_entity.id
_entity.type
_entity.pdbx_description
1 polymer ?
#
loop_
_entity_poly.entity_id
_entity_poly.type
_entity_poly.pdbx_seq_one_letter_code
_entity_poly.pdbx_strand_id
1 'polypeptide(L)'
;MSHQPGADLNRPAADPTAALGILRQKAHALAAEPIAPAQRFAALEALRPTAIATTESRRSIYAGKPIPLAEGERQCWEDMVGLWQAFYFAYALCADSGQSEAAAATVSQRALDSLGRAIREHTHAYRTVPGTIWKEFHTCYRSAADCSLADIAVSDPHHAESQTSCKHAYLVTVLYECANPYALSAVQMRVLGQWLPHWLGLVDIMPSEPLWASRSPLALDLGAEVGARLARDTGTGEGVRYLDTSALGMRLRELADCLRSAQPAAELPAAADMPRAVLERLLTQLYVQWCSAGSATADERQGNARRAQAALGMHAVHFQISGRAFRQPGLRYTREEEHDLATFGHITERTEHRLLTGRSAALEPWEVLSQNASGLAVRRKADLTSRLAHGQLVALRTTSIDPPSLGAIQRLKLDAAGETHVGIRLVRGEVRGVALRPAGDATQKYERALLIEADAQRAAPATLLVEAGRFAPGARIEMHTARAETITLGAYVERGFDFDRLAFTS
;
A
#
# COMPACT_ATOMS: atom_id res chain seq x y z
N MET A 1 -60.28 13.65 -0.32
CA MET A 1 -59.45 12.75 -1.14
C MET A 1 -58.10 13.40 -1.28
N SER A 2 -57.15 12.82 -0.56
CA SER A 2 -55.85 13.38 -0.21
C SER A 2 -54.81 12.94 -1.25
N HIS A 3 -54.08 13.87 -1.85
CA HIS A 3 -52.89 13.55 -2.64
C HIS A 3 -51.65 13.73 -1.76
N GLN A 4 -51.02 12.61 -1.40
CA GLN A 4 -49.70 12.55 -0.77
C GLN A 4 -48.60 12.77 -1.83
N PRO A 5 -47.54 13.54 -1.52
CA PRO A 5 -46.29 13.52 -2.26
C PRO A 5 -45.32 12.54 -1.57
N GLY A 6 -44.99 11.44 -2.22
CA GLY A 6 -44.03 10.49 -1.67
C GLY A 6 -43.81 9.32 -2.62
N ALA A 7 -42.88 9.49 -3.56
CA ALA A 7 -42.14 8.40 -4.23
C ALA A 7 -41.21 8.98 -5.29
N ASP A 8 -39.99 9.37 -4.93
CA ASP A 8 -38.89 9.35 -5.91
C ASP A 8 -37.49 9.25 -5.26
N LEU A 9 -37.35 8.38 -4.25
CA LEU A 9 -36.05 8.10 -3.59
C LEU A 9 -35.37 6.81 -4.05
N ASN A 10 -35.89 6.12 -5.09
CA ASN A 10 -35.38 4.79 -5.44
C ASN A 10 -35.26 4.54 -6.96
N ARG A 11 -34.65 5.48 -7.68
CA ARG A 11 -34.21 5.27 -9.07
C ARG A 11 -32.79 4.68 -9.06
N PRO A 12 -32.49 3.59 -9.80
CA PRO A 12 -31.13 3.10 -9.94
C PRO A 12 -30.26 4.22 -10.55
N ALA A 13 -29.14 4.53 -9.89
CA ALA A 13 -28.33 5.69 -10.22
C ALA A 13 -27.83 5.65 -11.67
N ALA A 14 -28.23 6.67 -12.43
CA ALA A 14 -27.57 7.12 -13.65
C ALA A 14 -26.12 7.50 -13.34
N ASP A 15 -25.19 7.17 -14.23
CA ASP A 15 -23.73 7.33 -14.12
C ASP A 15 -23.16 7.03 -12.71
N PRO A 16 -22.50 5.88 -12.52
CA PRO A 16 -21.87 5.53 -11.26
C PRO A 16 -21.02 6.68 -10.65
N THR A 17 -20.39 7.54 -11.46
CA THR A 17 -19.59 8.69 -11.00
C THR A 17 -20.46 9.81 -10.41
N ALA A 18 -21.64 10.03 -10.97
CA ALA A 18 -22.61 10.97 -10.42
C ALA A 18 -23.11 10.53 -9.03
N ALA A 19 -23.10 9.22 -8.72
CA ALA A 19 -23.60 8.70 -7.45
C ALA A 19 -22.83 9.22 -6.22
N LEU A 20 -21.50 9.28 -6.25
CA LEU A 20 -20.69 9.83 -5.14
C LEU A 20 -20.96 11.32 -4.93
N GLY A 21 -20.99 12.08 -6.04
CA GLY A 21 -21.27 13.51 -6.01
C GLY A 21 -22.65 13.83 -5.42
N ILE A 22 -23.68 13.07 -5.82
CA ILE A 22 -25.05 13.19 -5.29
C ILE A 22 -25.08 12.89 -3.79
N LEU A 23 -24.43 11.81 -3.35
CA LEU A 23 -24.39 11.45 -1.91
C LEU A 23 -23.69 12.53 -1.08
N ARG A 24 -22.57 13.07 -1.57
CA ARG A 24 -21.85 14.16 -0.90
C ARG A 24 -22.72 15.42 -0.82
N GLN A 25 -23.39 15.78 -1.90
CA GLN A 25 -24.31 16.92 -1.93
C GLN A 25 -25.46 16.76 -0.93
N LYS A 26 -26.06 15.55 -0.85
CA LYS A 26 -27.11 15.25 0.12
C LYS A 26 -26.61 15.36 1.56
N ALA A 27 -25.43 14.85 1.87
CA ALA A 27 -24.83 14.97 3.21
C ALA A 27 -24.59 16.44 3.60
N HIS A 28 -24.08 17.26 2.68
CA HIS A 28 -23.93 18.70 2.91
C HIS A 28 -25.26 19.43 3.07
N ALA A 29 -26.28 19.08 2.29
CA ALA A 29 -27.61 19.64 2.43
C ALA A 29 -28.20 19.37 3.82
N LEU A 30 -28.10 18.13 4.31
CA LEU A 30 -28.53 17.77 5.67
C LEU A 30 -27.78 18.52 6.77
N ALA A 31 -26.50 18.85 6.54
CA ALA A 31 -25.71 19.66 7.47
C ALA A 31 -26.15 21.14 7.47
N ALA A 32 -26.54 21.68 6.31
CA ALA A 32 -26.95 23.08 6.16
C ALA A 32 -28.41 23.35 6.55
N GLU A 33 -29.28 22.34 6.47
CA GLU A 33 -30.70 22.49 6.77
C GLU A 33 -30.97 22.71 8.28
N PRO A 34 -31.86 23.65 8.65
CA PRO A 34 -32.25 23.94 10.03
C PRO A 34 -33.27 22.90 10.55
N ILE A 35 -32.91 21.62 10.48
CA ILE A 35 -33.70 20.49 11.00
C ILE A 35 -33.22 20.06 12.39
N ALA A 36 -34.10 19.36 13.12
CA ALA A 36 -33.78 18.87 14.46
C ALA A 36 -32.65 17.80 14.42
N PRO A 37 -31.75 17.74 15.43
CA PRO A 37 -30.64 16.78 15.47
C PRO A 37 -31.05 15.32 15.22
N ALA A 38 -32.14 14.87 15.83
CA ALA A 38 -32.65 13.51 15.66
C ALA A 38 -33.13 13.21 14.22
N GLN A 39 -33.76 14.20 13.56
CA GLN A 39 -34.20 14.08 12.17
C GLN A 39 -33.00 14.03 11.21
N ARG A 40 -31.98 14.86 11.47
CA ARG A 40 -30.71 14.84 10.72
C ARG A 40 -30.04 13.49 10.84
N PHE A 41 -29.92 12.96 12.06
CA PHE A 41 -29.33 11.65 12.31
C PHE A 41 -30.06 10.53 11.55
N ALA A 42 -31.40 10.50 11.62
CA ALA A 42 -32.19 9.49 10.91
C ALA A 42 -32.01 9.57 9.38
N ALA A 43 -31.94 10.77 8.82
CA ALA A 43 -31.68 10.97 7.40
C ALA A 43 -30.28 10.51 6.98
N LEU A 44 -29.26 10.75 7.81
CA LEU A 44 -27.89 10.28 7.57
C LEU A 44 -27.80 8.75 7.63
N GLU A 45 -28.41 8.11 8.64
CA GLU A 45 -28.43 6.65 8.74
C GLU A 45 -29.16 6.00 7.54
N ALA A 46 -30.15 6.67 6.95
CA ALA A 46 -30.81 6.19 5.73
C ALA A 46 -29.89 6.27 4.49
N LEU A 47 -28.97 7.23 4.43
CA LEU A 47 -28.01 7.38 3.33
C LEU A 47 -26.75 6.52 3.49
N ARG A 48 -26.36 6.22 4.74
CA ARG A 48 -25.10 5.56 5.09
C ARG A 48 -24.89 4.19 4.38
N PRO A 49 -25.87 3.28 4.29
CA PRO A 49 -25.68 2.00 3.60
C PRO A 49 -25.28 2.17 2.12
N THR A 50 -25.94 3.10 1.43
CA THR A 50 -25.63 3.42 0.03
C THR A 50 -24.25 4.06 -0.10
N ALA A 51 -23.87 4.94 0.84
CA ALA A 51 -22.52 5.51 0.87
C ALA A 51 -21.44 4.43 1.06
N ILE A 52 -21.64 3.50 2.00
CA ILE A 52 -20.71 2.38 2.23
C ILE A 52 -20.59 1.50 0.98
N ALA A 53 -21.70 1.04 0.40
CA ALA A 53 -21.66 0.18 -0.78
C ALA A 53 -21.04 0.88 -2.01
N THR A 54 -21.36 2.16 -2.21
CA THR A 54 -20.84 2.96 -3.33
C THR A 54 -19.33 3.17 -3.19
N THR A 55 -18.85 3.46 -1.98
CA THR A 55 -17.42 3.67 -1.74
C THR A 55 -16.62 2.37 -1.86
N GLU A 56 -17.12 1.26 -1.33
CA GLU A 56 -16.49 -0.06 -1.46
C GLU A 56 -16.34 -0.51 -2.91
N SER A 57 -17.38 -0.36 -3.74
CA SER A 57 -17.34 -0.74 -5.15
C SER A 57 -16.40 0.12 -6.00
N ARG A 58 -16.13 1.36 -5.57
CA ARG A 58 -15.32 2.34 -6.30
C ARG A 58 -13.86 2.40 -5.88
N ARG A 59 -13.52 1.89 -4.70
CA ARG A 59 -12.16 1.99 -4.15
C ARG A 59 -11.08 1.45 -5.11
N SER A 60 -11.38 0.41 -5.88
CA SER A 60 -10.46 -0.18 -6.87
C SER A 60 -10.06 0.75 -8.03
N ILE A 61 -10.77 1.86 -8.23
CA ILE A 61 -10.46 2.86 -9.25
C ILE A 61 -9.11 3.53 -8.97
N TYR A 62 -8.77 3.76 -7.69
CA TYR A 62 -7.53 4.45 -7.31
C TYR A 62 -6.66 3.66 -6.31
N ALA A 63 -7.23 2.74 -5.52
CA ALA A 63 -6.47 2.02 -4.51
C ALA A 63 -5.42 1.10 -5.15
N GLY A 64 -4.17 1.22 -4.71
CA GLY A 64 -3.03 0.48 -5.26
C GLY A 64 -2.65 0.85 -6.69
N LYS A 65 -3.24 1.90 -7.29
CA LYS A 65 -2.83 2.39 -8.61
C LYS A 65 -1.46 3.06 -8.54
N PRO A 66 -0.75 3.15 -9.68
CA PRO A 66 0.50 3.89 -9.74
C PRO A 66 0.31 5.36 -9.35
N ILE A 67 1.26 5.94 -8.61
CA ILE A 67 1.25 7.36 -8.21
C ILE A 67 2.29 8.17 -9.00
N PRO A 68 2.03 9.44 -9.38
CA PRO A 68 0.79 10.19 -9.15
C PRO A 68 -0.44 9.56 -9.85
N LEU A 69 -1.62 9.71 -9.22
CA LEU A 69 -2.88 9.23 -9.77
C LEU A 69 -3.22 9.97 -11.07
N ALA A 70 -3.81 9.26 -12.03
CA ALA A 70 -4.38 9.89 -13.21
C ALA A 70 -5.59 10.76 -12.83
N GLU A 71 -6.01 11.68 -13.71
CA GLU A 71 -7.06 12.66 -13.44
C GLU A 71 -8.34 12.04 -12.87
N GLY A 72 -8.92 11.06 -13.55
CA GLY A 72 -10.15 10.39 -13.10
C GLY A 72 -9.97 9.57 -11.82
N GLU A 73 -8.79 8.98 -11.62
CA GLU A 73 -8.48 8.24 -10.38
C GLU A 73 -8.38 9.21 -9.19
N ARG A 74 -7.75 10.37 -9.40
CA ARG A 74 -7.62 11.45 -8.41
C ARG A 74 -8.99 12.03 -8.06
N GLN A 75 -9.81 12.36 -9.06
CA GLN A 75 -11.16 12.88 -8.85
C GLN A 75 -12.02 11.90 -8.05
N CYS A 76 -11.98 10.61 -8.39
CA CYS A 76 -12.70 9.59 -7.64
C CYS A 76 -12.24 9.51 -6.18
N TRP A 77 -10.93 9.61 -5.93
CA TRP A 77 -10.39 9.62 -4.58
C TRP A 77 -10.80 10.88 -3.79
N GLU A 78 -10.73 12.07 -4.40
CA GLU A 78 -11.16 13.33 -3.78
C GLU A 78 -12.66 13.30 -3.41
N ASP A 79 -13.49 12.72 -4.26
CA ASP A 79 -14.91 12.56 -3.99
C ASP A 79 -15.19 11.57 -2.85
N MET A 80 -14.39 10.51 -2.71
CA MET A 80 -14.47 9.56 -1.60
C MET A 80 -14.09 10.20 -0.27
N VAL A 81 -12.98 10.94 -0.22
CA VAL A 81 -12.55 11.68 0.99
C VAL A 81 -13.59 12.73 1.35
N GLY A 82 -14.03 13.53 0.38
CA GLY A 82 -15.02 14.59 0.59
C GLY A 82 -16.38 14.08 1.06
N LEU A 83 -16.81 12.91 0.57
CA LEU A 83 -18.03 12.25 1.05
C LEU A 83 -17.95 11.94 2.55
N TRP A 84 -16.86 11.29 2.98
CA TRP A 84 -16.69 10.90 4.38
C TRP A 84 -16.53 12.11 5.31
N GLN A 85 -15.85 13.17 4.85
CA GLN A 85 -15.80 14.44 5.59
C GLN A 85 -17.19 15.07 5.71
N ALA A 86 -18.00 15.06 4.64
CA ALA A 86 -19.38 15.57 4.68
C ALA A 86 -20.26 14.80 5.68
N PHE A 87 -20.14 13.47 5.73
CA PHE A 87 -20.82 12.64 6.73
C PHE A 87 -20.36 12.97 8.16
N TYR A 88 -19.05 13.11 8.38
CA TYR A 88 -18.52 13.53 9.69
C TYR A 88 -19.13 14.86 10.16
N PHE A 89 -19.08 15.92 9.33
CA PHE A 89 -19.62 17.22 9.69
C PHE A 89 -21.13 17.14 9.99
N ALA A 90 -21.89 16.39 9.18
CA ALA A 90 -23.32 16.24 9.37
C ALA A 90 -23.66 15.46 10.67
N TYR A 91 -22.89 14.42 11.02
CA TYR A 91 -23.06 13.71 12.30
C TYR A 91 -22.65 14.56 13.50
N ALA A 92 -21.58 15.35 13.41
CA ALA A 92 -21.16 16.23 14.49
C ALA A 92 -22.27 17.22 14.88
N LEU A 93 -23.05 17.71 13.91
CA LEU A 93 -24.23 18.57 14.12
C LEU A 93 -25.45 17.82 14.71
N CYS A 94 -25.38 16.51 14.86
CA CYS A 94 -26.40 15.73 15.55
C CYS A 94 -26.18 15.69 17.06
N ALA A 95 -25.06 16.17 17.60
CA ALA A 95 -24.83 16.23 19.04
C ALA A 95 -25.75 17.27 19.71
N ASP A 96 -26.38 16.90 20.81
CA ASP A 96 -27.27 17.79 21.58
C ASP A 96 -27.14 17.48 23.09
N SER A 97 -27.14 18.52 23.92
CA SER A 97 -26.94 18.45 25.38
C SER A 97 -28.05 17.69 26.12
N GLY A 98 -29.23 17.51 25.50
CA GLY A 98 -30.35 16.78 26.08
C GLY A 98 -30.40 15.29 25.74
N GLN A 99 -29.41 14.76 25.01
CA GLN A 99 -29.41 13.37 24.56
C GLN A 99 -29.08 12.39 25.69
N SER A 100 -29.62 11.18 25.58
CA SER A 100 -29.15 10.06 26.41
C SER A 100 -27.70 9.70 26.05
N GLU A 101 -26.97 9.13 27.00
CA GLU A 101 -25.58 8.69 26.79
C GLU A 101 -25.46 7.73 25.61
N ALA A 102 -26.41 6.81 25.44
CA ALA A 102 -26.43 5.88 24.31
C ALA A 102 -26.59 6.59 22.95
N ALA A 103 -27.42 7.63 22.88
CA ALA A 103 -27.58 8.43 21.66
C ALA A 103 -26.31 9.24 21.37
N ALA A 104 -25.74 9.89 22.38
CA ALA A 104 -24.50 10.66 22.27
C ALA A 104 -23.31 9.77 21.85
N ALA A 105 -23.20 8.56 22.40
CA ALA A 105 -22.20 7.58 22.02
C ALA A 105 -22.37 7.13 20.56
N THR A 106 -23.61 6.90 20.12
CA THR A 106 -23.90 6.54 18.73
C THR A 106 -23.48 7.65 17.77
N VAL A 107 -23.85 8.91 18.05
CA VAL A 107 -23.47 10.06 17.22
C VAL A 107 -21.94 10.20 17.15
N SER A 108 -21.26 10.14 18.30
CA SER A 108 -19.79 10.24 18.38
C SER A 108 -19.10 9.11 17.62
N GLN A 109 -19.64 7.89 17.73
CA GLN A 109 -19.11 6.73 17.01
C GLN A 109 -19.25 6.90 15.49
N ARG A 110 -20.39 7.40 14.98
CA ARG A 110 -20.60 7.63 13.54
C ARG A 110 -19.70 8.74 12.99
N ALA A 111 -19.47 9.80 13.79
CA ALA A 111 -18.53 10.86 13.45
C ALA A 111 -17.09 10.33 13.35
N LEU A 112 -16.65 9.53 14.33
CA LEU A 112 -15.34 8.86 14.33
C LEU A 112 -15.17 7.90 13.16
N ASP A 113 -16.16 7.04 12.88
CA ASP A 113 -16.11 6.12 11.74
C ASP A 113 -15.96 6.90 10.41
N SER A 114 -16.68 8.00 10.26
CA SER A 114 -16.62 8.85 9.06
C SER A 114 -15.23 9.48 8.87
N LEU A 115 -14.65 10.10 9.91
CA LEU A 115 -13.28 10.62 9.86
C LEU A 115 -12.25 9.51 9.61
N GLY A 116 -12.40 8.37 10.30
CA GLY A 116 -11.51 7.23 10.16
C GLY A 116 -11.52 6.67 8.73
N ARG A 117 -12.68 6.62 8.08
CA ARG A 117 -12.80 6.26 6.67
C ARG A 117 -12.07 7.27 5.77
N ALA A 118 -12.26 8.57 5.98
CA ALA A 118 -11.52 9.60 5.24
C ALA A 118 -10.00 9.40 5.35
N ILE A 119 -9.48 9.19 6.57
CA ILE A 119 -8.06 8.90 6.81
C ILE A 119 -7.58 7.67 6.03
N ARG A 120 -8.34 6.58 6.04
CA ARG A 120 -7.98 5.35 5.30
C ARG A 120 -8.03 5.53 3.77
N GLU A 121 -8.94 6.35 3.23
CA GLU A 121 -8.94 6.61 1.78
C GLU A 121 -7.66 7.35 1.32
N HIS A 122 -7.05 8.20 2.15
CA HIS A 122 -5.71 8.75 1.86
C HIS A 122 -4.63 7.65 1.76
N THR A 123 -4.63 6.71 2.69
CA THR A 123 -3.61 5.64 2.71
C THR A 123 -3.79 4.65 1.57
N HIS A 124 -5.03 4.34 1.17
CA HIS A 124 -5.34 3.54 -0.02
C HIS A 124 -4.80 4.16 -1.32
N ALA A 125 -4.74 5.49 -1.39
CA ALA A 125 -4.16 6.23 -2.51
C ALA A 125 -2.64 6.45 -2.40
N TYR A 126 -1.97 5.82 -1.42
CA TYR A 126 -0.56 6.06 -1.07
C TYR A 126 -0.25 7.54 -0.82
N ARG A 127 -1.20 8.30 -0.27
CA ARG A 127 -1.04 9.73 0.02
C ARG A 127 -0.89 9.97 1.51
N THR A 128 -0.08 10.96 1.84
CA THR A 128 0.04 11.45 3.21
C THR A 128 -1.30 11.97 3.69
N VAL A 129 -1.68 11.57 4.90
CA VAL A 129 -2.88 12.06 5.57
C VAL A 129 -2.60 13.48 6.08
N PRO A 130 -3.45 14.48 5.75
CA PRO A 130 -3.34 15.82 6.29
C PRO A 130 -3.41 15.81 7.82
N GLY A 131 -2.50 16.56 8.45
CA GLY A 131 -2.42 16.59 9.92
C GLY A 131 -3.67 17.17 10.59
N THR A 132 -4.38 18.07 9.89
CA THR A 132 -5.65 18.63 10.33
C THR A 132 -6.74 17.57 10.52
N ILE A 133 -6.80 16.55 9.66
CA ILE A 133 -7.78 15.46 9.79
C ILE A 133 -7.43 14.57 11.00
N TRP A 134 -6.14 14.32 11.23
CA TRP A 134 -5.69 13.58 12.42
C TRP A 134 -6.03 14.31 13.71
N LYS A 135 -5.77 15.62 13.77
CA LYS A 135 -6.08 16.45 14.93
C LYS A 135 -7.58 16.45 15.24
N GLU A 136 -8.41 16.53 14.21
CA GLU A 136 -9.86 16.47 14.35
C GLU A 136 -10.32 15.09 14.84
N PHE A 137 -9.75 14.02 14.29
CA PHE A 137 -10.02 12.64 14.71
C PHE A 137 -9.66 12.39 16.18
N HIS A 138 -8.49 12.86 16.62
CA HIS A 138 -8.06 12.77 18.01
C HIS A 138 -8.94 13.60 18.94
N THR A 139 -9.34 14.80 18.51
CA THR A 139 -10.23 15.68 19.28
C THR A 139 -11.59 15.03 19.46
N CYS A 140 -12.18 14.45 18.41
CA CYS A 140 -13.44 13.73 18.47
C CYS A 140 -13.37 12.54 19.44
N TYR A 141 -12.29 11.76 19.40
CA TYR A 141 -12.11 10.63 20.33
C TYR A 141 -11.91 11.10 21.77
N ARG A 142 -11.09 12.14 21.99
CA ARG A 142 -10.88 12.73 23.31
C ARG A 142 -12.20 13.22 23.91
N SER A 143 -13.03 13.94 23.16
CA SER A 143 -14.34 14.38 23.62
C SER A 143 -15.26 13.21 24.00
N ALA A 144 -15.27 12.13 23.22
CA ALA A 144 -16.03 10.93 23.57
C ALA A 144 -15.50 10.26 24.85
N ALA A 145 -14.18 10.22 25.04
CA ALA A 145 -13.56 9.66 26.24
C ALA A 145 -13.82 10.51 27.50
N ASP A 146 -13.69 11.83 27.40
CA ASP A 146 -13.92 12.77 28.51
C ASP A 146 -15.38 12.73 28.98
N CYS A 147 -16.33 12.45 28.07
CA CYS A 147 -17.74 12.24 28.38
C CYS A 147 -18.10 10.78 28.77
N SER A 148 -17.12 9.90 28.99
CA SER A 148 -17.32 8.47 29.29
C SER A 148 -18.12 7.68 28.23
N LEU A 149 -18.12 8.15 26.97
CA LEU A 149 -18.83 7.52 25.85
C LEU A 149 -17.96 6.51 25.08
N ALA A 150 -16.64 6.49 25.35
CA ALA A 150 -15.66 5.75 24.55
C ALA A 150 -15.98 4.25 24.39
N ASP A 151 -16.38 3.61 25.48
CA ASP A 151 -16.59 2.16 25.59
C ASP A 151 -18.07 1.75 25.51
N ILE A 152 -19.01 2.70 25.40
CA ILE A 152 -20.43 2.39 25.28
C ILE A 152 -20.67 1.61 23.99
N ALA A 153 -21.31 0.44 24.11
CA ALA A 153 -21.65 -0.40 22.97
C ALA A 153 -22.73 0.26 22.11
N VAL A 154 -22.47 0.33 20.81
CA VAL A 154 -23.33 0.92 19.79
C VAL A 154 -23.62 -0.15 18.73
N SER A 155 -24.90 -0.29 18.38
CA SER A 155 -25.32 -1.16 17.29
C SER A 155 -24.92 -0.57 15.94
N ASP A 156 -24.25 -1.35 15.10
CA ASP A 156 -23.93 -1.00 13.72
C ASP A 156 -24.08 -2.22 12.82
N PRO A 157 -25.23 -2.37 12.11
CA PRO A 157 -25.46 -3.47 11.19
C PRO A 157 -24.45 -3.58 10.04
N HIS A 158 -23.66 -2.53 9.80
CA HIS A 158 -22.62 -2.48 8.76
C HIS A 158 -21.23 -2.76 9.31
N HIS A 159 -21.09 -3.05 10.61
CA HIS A 159 -19.86 -3.50 11.24
C HIS A 159 -19.83 -5.03 11.30
N ALA A 160 -18.64 -5.64 11.16
CA ALA A 160 -18.48 -7.09 11.12
C ALA A 160 -19.09 -7.79 12.35
N GLU A 161 -18.87 -7.22 13.53
CA GLU A 161 -19.36 -7.77 14.82
C GLU A 161 -20.78 -7.29 15.19
N SER A 162 -21.44 -6.47 14.36
CA SER A 162 -22.74 -5.82 14.62
C SER A 162 -22.83 -4.91 15.86
N GLN A 163 -21.85 -4.98 16.76
CA GLN A 163 -21.61 -4.09 17.89
C GLN A 163 -20.25 -3.42 17.73
N THR A 164 -20.18 -2.14 18.09
CA THR A 164 -18.97 -1.34 18.02
C THR A 164 -18.98 -0.29 19.13
N SER A 165 -17.96 0.56 19.20
CA SER A 165 -17.86 1.66 20.16
C SER A 165 -17.01 2.79 19.57
N CYS A 166 -16.97 3.95 20.22
CA CYS A 166 -16.08 5.03 19.81
C CYS A 166 -14.61 4.58 19.87
N LYS A 167 -14.23 3.82 20.90
CA LYS A 167 -12.90 3.20 21.02
C LYS A 167 -12.59 2.27 19.86
N HIS A 168 -13.53 1.40 19.45
CA HIS A 168 -13.32 0.54 18.28
C HIS A 168 -13.15 1.34 16.98
N ALA A 169 -14.01 2.33 16.72
CA ALA A 169 -13.90 3.20 15.55
C ALA A 169 -12.58 4.00 15.50
N TYR A 170 -12.07 4.36 16.68
CA TYR A 170 -10.78 5.00 16.83
C TYR A 170 -9.61 4.03 16.54
N LEU A 171 -9.57 2.90 17.24
CA LEU A 171 -8.51 1.89 17.14
C LEU A 171 -8.38 1.29 15.74
N VAL A 172 -9.48 1.03 15.04
CA VAL A 172 -9.43 0.48 13.67
C VAL A 172 -8.67 1.42 12.73
N THR A 173 -8.77 2.73 12.91
CA THR A 173 -8.06 3.69 12.05
C THR A 173 -6.59 3.81 12.45
N VAL A 174 -6.33 3.90 13.76
CA VAL A 174 -4.97 3.98 14.33
C VAL A 174 -4.14 2.75 13.93
N LEU A 175 -4.64 1.55 14.21
CA LEU A 175 -3.91 0.32 13.92
C LEU A 175 -3.74 0.10 12.41
N TYR A 176 -4.72 0.54 11.60
CA TYR A 176 -4.60 0.46 10.14
C TYR A 176 -3.46 1.32 9.61
N GLU A 177 -3.28 2.54 10.12
CA GLU A 177 -2.15 3.39 9.73
C GLU A 177 -0.83 2.84 10.27
N CYS A 178 -0.80 2.38 11.52
CA CYS A 178 0.40 1.74 12.10
C CYS A 178 0.82 0.46 11.37
N ALA A 179 -0.09 -0.23 10.68
CA ALA A 179 0.26 -1.37 9.83
C ALA A 179 1.16 -1.00 8.65
N ASN A 180 1.42 0.30 8.46
CA ASN A 180 2.19 0.91 7.37
C ASN A 180 1.58 0.55 6.01
N PRO A 181 0.35 1.03 5.70
CA PRO A 181 -0.36 0.72 4.47
C PRO A 181 0.43 1.15 3.23
N TYR A 182 1.31 2.15 3.35
CA TYR A 182 2.25 2.54 2.30
C TYR A 182 3.17 1.41 1.84
N ALA A 183 3.35 0.37 2.67
CA ALA A 183 4.11 -0.84 2.39
C ALA A 183 3.27 -2.02 1.85
N LEU A 184 1.96 -1.88 1.78
CA LEU A 184 1.01 -2.95 1.46
C LEU A 184 0.47 -2.78 0.05
N SER A 185 0.19 -3.88 -0.65
CA SER A 185 -0.59 -3.86 -1.89
C SER A 185 -2.08 -3.61 -1.60
N ALA A 186 -2.87 -3.24 -2.63
CA ALA A 186 -4.31 -3.06 -2.48
C ALA A 186 -5.04 -4.31 -1.94
N VAL A 187 -4.57 -5.51 -2.32
CA VAL A 187 -5.14 -6.76 -1.80
C VAL A 187 -4.83 -6.93 -0.31
N GLN A 188 -3.59 -6.66 0.11
CA GLN A 188 -3.20 -6.74 1.51
C GLN A 188 -3.93 -5.69 2.36
N MET A 189 -4.09 -4.46 1.84
CA MET A 189 -4.89 -3.40 2.45
C MET A 189 -6.35 -3.81 2.66
N ARG A 190 -6.97 -4.46 1.67
CA ARG A 190 -8.35 -4.96 1.76
C ARG A 190 -8.47 -6.03 2.85
N VAL A 191 -7.57 -7.01 2.84
CA VAL A 191 -7.54 -8.12 3.81
C VAL A 191 -7.33 -7.59 5.23
N LEU A 192 -6.40 -6.64 5.41
CA LEU A 192 -6.19 -5.97 6.69
C LEU A 192 -7.49 -5.31 7.20
N GLY A 193 -8.23 -4.62 6.32
CA GLY A 193 -9.50 -3.99 6.67
C GLY A 193 -10.59 -4.97 7.09
N GLN A 194 -10.54 -6.21 6.59
CA GLN A 194 -11.48 -7.29 6.96
C GLN A 194 -11.07 -7.94 8.28
N TRP A 195 -9.78 -8.08 8.56
CA TRP A 195 -9.30 -8.68 9.81
C TRP A 195 -9.46 -7.77 11.01
N LEU A 196 -9.10 -6.49 10.86
CA LEU A 196 -8.92 -5.59 11.99
C LEU A 196 -10.12 -5.50 12.95
N PRO A 197 -11.39 -5.47 12.48
CA PRO A 197 -12.57 -5.47 13.37
C PRO A 197 -12.61 -6.61 14.40
N HIS A 198 -12.12 -7.81 14.04
CA HIS A 198 -12.13 -9.01 14.89
C HIS A 198 -11.07 -8.94 16.00
N TRP A 199 -10.13 -8.00 15.91
CA TRP A 199 -8.99 -7.88 16.82
C TRP A 199 -9.06 -6.66 17.74
N LEU A 200 -10.03 -5.77 17.55
CA LEU A 200 -10.12 -4.52 18.30
C LEU A 200 -10.34 -4.76 19.81
N GLY A 201 -11.05 -5.82 20.18
CA GLY A 201 -11.23 -6.22 21.59
C GLY A 201 -9.97 -6.78 22.26
N LEU A 202 -8.87 -6.98 21.50
CA LEU A 202 -7.57 -7.43 22.01
C LEU A 202 -6.59 -6.27 22.24
N VAL A 203 -7.06 -5.02 22.12
CA VAL A 203 -6.24 -3.81 22.23
C VAL A 203 -6.88 -2.81 23.17
N ASP A 204 -6.09 -2.35 24.15
CA ASP A 204 -6.51 -1.32 25.11
C ASP A 204 -5.72 -0.02 24.94
N ILE A 205 -6.36 1.09 25.33
CA ILE A 205 -5.77 2.42 25.35
C ILE A 205 -5.51 2.80 26.81
N MET A 206 -4.24 2.84 27.18
CA MET A 206 -3.76 3.02 28.54
C MET A 206 -3.32 4.47 28.78
N PRO A 207 -3.55 5.03 29.99
CA PRO A 207 -3.07 6.37 30.35
C PRO A 207 -1.56 6.43 30.61
N SER A 208 -0.93 5.28 30.89
CA SER A 208 0.49 5.16 31.21
C SER A 208 1.13 4.02 30.43
N GLU A 209 2.45 4.10 30.25
CA GLU A 209 3.21 3.07 29.55
C GLU A 209 3.05 1.71 30.24
N PRO A 210 2.65 0.63 29.52
CA PRO A 210 2.51 -0.68 30.13
C PRO A 210 3.88 -1.23 30.55
N LEU A 211 4.02 -1.60 31.83
CA LEU A 211 5.29 -2.10 32.41
C LEU A 211 5.82 -3.39 31.75
N TRP A 212 4.96 -4.10 31.03
CA TRP A 212 5.19 -5.39 30.39
C TRP A 212 5.27 -5.28 28.87
N ALA A 213 5.11 -4.06 28.33
CA ALA A 213 5.25 -3.81 26.91
C ALA A 213 6.68 -4.16 26.42
N SER A 214 6.79 -4.43 25.12
CA SER A 214 8.10 -4.54 24.46
C SER A 214 8.88 -3.22 24.57
N ARG A 215 10.16 -3.21 24.15
CA ARG A 215 11.11 -2.08 24.37
C ARG A 215 10.62 -0.68 23.98
N SER A 216 9.54 -0.55 23.20
CA SER A 216 8.80 0.70 22.98
C SER A 216 7.40 0.36 22.44
N PRO A 217 6.32 0.44 23.26
CA PRO A 217 4.96 0.27 22.76
C PRO A 217 4.56 1.39 21.79
N LEU A 218 3.42 1.21 21.13
CA LEU A 218 2.78 2.30 20.39
C LEU A 218 2.19 3.31 21.37
N ALA A 219 2.35 4.60 21.06
CA ALA A 219 1.81 5.72 21.79
C ALA A 219 1.08 6.68 20.85
N LEU A 220 0.11 7.38 21.43
CA LEU A 220 -0.77 8.36 20.82
C LEU A 220 -0.61 9.66 21.57
N ASP A 221 -0.54 10.78 20.86
CA ASP A 221 -0.76 12.10 21.46
C ASP A 221 -2.08 12.65 20.92
N LEU A 222 -3.09 12.73 21.78
CA LEU A 222 -4.43 13.21 21.41
C LEU A 222 -4.45 14.72 21.04
N GLY A 223 -3.35 15.45 21.26
CA GLY A 223 -3.16 16.83 20.80
C GLY A 223 -2.42 16.95 19.47
N ALA A 224 -1.84 15.85 18.96
CA ALA A 224 -0.96 15.89 17.80
C ALA A 224 -1.71 15.87 16.46
N GLU A 225 -0.98 16.14 15.38
CA GLU A 225 -1.49 16.12 14.00
C GLU A 225 -1.09 14.84 13.25
N VAL A 226 -0.85 13.76 13.97
CA VAL A 226 -0.32 12.48 13.44
C VAL A 226 -0.94 11.29 14.17
N GLY A 227 -0.96 10.13 13.53
CA GLY A 227 -1.40 8.86 14.14
C GLY A 227 -0.45 8.33 15.23
N ALA A 228 -0.67 7.09 15.67
CA ALA A 228 0.20 6.47 16.66
C ALA A 228 1.62 6.27 16.14
N ARG A 229 2.58 6.43 17.05
CA ARG A 229 4.01 6.27 16.83
C ARG A 229 4.61 5.42 17.93
N LEU A 230 5.91 5.21 17.88
CA LEU A 230 6.60 4.57 18.99
C LEU A 230 6.68 5.51 20.17
N ALA A 231 6.47 4.98 21.37
CA ALA A 231 6.55 5.73 22.62
C ALA A 231 7.84 6.56 22.70
N ARG A 232 8.99 6.00 22.30
CA ARG A 232 10.27 6.73 22.26
C ARG A 232 10.33 7.93 21.30
N ASP A 233 9.49 7.92 20.26
CA ASP A 233 9.38 8.99 19.25
C ASP A 233 8.19 9.92 19.55
N THR A 234 7.48 9.65 20.65
CA THR A 234 6.35 10.43 21.15
C THR A 234 6.82 11.23 22.36
N GLY A 235 6.45 12.50 22.43
CA GLY A 235 6.74 13.31 23.61
C GLY A 235 6.02 12.80 24.86
N THR A 236 6.36 13.35 26.02
CA THR A 236 5.59 13.12 27.25
C THR A 236 4.57 14.25 27.44
N GLY A 237 3.33 13.92 27.83
CA GLY A 237 2.31 14.93 28.08
C GLY A 237 0.98 14.32 28.57
N GLU A 238 0.07 15.17 29.06
CA GLU A 238 -1.22 14.76 29.61
C GLU A 238 -2.16 14.12 28.57
N GLY A 239 -2.02 14.53 27.30
CA GLY A 239 -2.75 13.96 26.16
C GLY A 239 -2.19 12.64 25.63
N VAL A 240 -1.08 12.14 26.20
CA VAL A 240 -0.42 10.93 25.71
C VAL A 240 -1.13 9.68 26.23
N ARG A 241 -1.36 8.72 25.34
CA ARG A 241 -1.92 7.40 25.64
C ARG A 241 -1.07 6.32 25.01
N TYR A 242 -1.09 5.13 25.57
CA TYR A 242 -0.31 3.98 25.12
C TYR A 242 -1.23 2.87 24.66
N LEU A 243 -0.85 2.12 23.63
CA LEU A 243 -1.59 0.95 23.20
C LEU A 243 -1.02 -0.31 23.86
N ASP A 244 -1.85 -1.04 24.58
CA ASP A 244 -1.53 -2.42 24.93
C ASP A 244 -1.97 -3.35 23.80
N THR A 245 -0.98 -3.91 23.10
CA THR A 245 -1.18 -4.81 21.96
C THR A 245 -0.78 -6.24 22.29
N SER A 246 -0.65 -6.61 23.55
CA SER A 246 0.01 -7.87 23.91
C SER A 246 -0.88 -9.09 23.63
N ALA A 247 -2.20 -8.98 23.89
CA ALA A 247 -3.17 -10.00 23.51
C ALA A 247 -3.24 -10.16 21.99
N LEU A 248 -3.22 -9.04 21.25
CA LEU A 248 -3.09 -9.04 19.79
C LEU A 248 -1.81 -9.74 19.32
N GLY A 249 -0.68 -9.49 19.98
CA GLY A 249 0.60 -10.12 19.68
C GLY A 249 0.58 -11.64 19.87
N MET A 250 -0.13 -12.15 20.88
CA MET A 250 -0.37 -13.59 21.04
C MET A 250 -1.19 -14.14 19.88
N ARG A 251 -2.30 -13.48 19.54
CA ARG A 251 -3.20 -13.91 18.46
C ARG A 251 -2.49 -13.97 17.10
N LEU A 252 -1.65 -12.99 16.78
CA LEU A 252 -0.90 -12.98 15.52
C LEU A 252 0.11 -14.13 15.41
N ARG A 253 0.75 -14.52 16.54
CA ARG A 253 1.66 -15.68 16.57
C ARG A 253 0.89 -16.98 16.38
N GLU A 254 -0.24 -17.14 17.06
CA GLU A 254 -1.14 -18.28 16.87
C GLU A 254 -1.59 -18.42 15.41
N LEU A 255 -2.02 -17.34 14.77
CA LEU A 255 -2.42 -17.36 13.35
C LEU A 255 -1.26 -17.76 12.44
N ALA A 256 -0.04 -17.29 12.72
CA ALA A 256 1.15 -17.70 11.97
C ALA A 256 1.48 -19.19 12.18
N ASP A 257 1.25 -19.74 13.38
CA ASP A 257 1.38 -21.18 13.66
C ASP A 257 0.29 -22.01 12.97
N CYS A 258 -0.96 -21.55 12.96
CA CYS A 258 -2.06 -22.18 12.23
C CYS A 258 -1.76 -22.26 10.73
N LEU A 259 -1.25 -21.17 10.15
CA LEU A 259 -0.81 -21.17 8.75
C LEU A 259 0.33 -22.17 8.53
N ARG A 260 1.32 -22.20 9.42
CA ARG A 260 2.45 -23.14 9.34
C ARG A 260 2.00 -24.59 9.31
N SER A 261 1.04 -24.93 10.15
CA SER A 261 0.49 -26.26 10.37
C SER A 261 -0.73 -26.61 9.50
N ALA A 262 -1.14 -25.71 8.59
CA ALA A 262 -2.34 -25.85 7.75
C ALA A 262 -3.65 -26.10 8.54
N GLN A 263 -3.76 -25.52 9.73
CA GLN A 263 -4.96 -25.56 10.56
C GLN A 263 -5.93 -24.43 10.17
N PRO A 264 -7.26 -24.65 10.22
CA PRO A 264 -8.24 -23.62 9.95
C PRO A 264 -8.27 -22.58 11.08
N ALA A 265 -8.43 -21.30 10.73
CA ALA A 265 -8.74 -20.22 11.67
C ALA A 265 -9.77 -19.28 11.05
N ALA A 266 -10.67 -18.72 11.87
CA ALA A 266 -11.87 -18.01 11.43
C ALA A 266 -11.56 -16.78 10.54
N GLU A 267 -10.40 -16.15 10.74
CA GLU A 267 -9.99 -14.95 10.00
C GLU A 267 -9.32 -15.27 8.65
N LEU A 268 -8.78 -16.48 8.47
CA LEU A 268 -8.01 -16.85 7.27
C LEU A 268 -8.84 -16.93 5.96
N PRO A 269 -10.14 -17.28 5.95
CA PRO A 269 -10.95 -17.28 4.73
C PRO A 269 -11.00 -15.93 4.00
N ALA A 270 -10.90 -14.80 4.70
CA ALA A 270 -10.85 -13.46 4.09
C ALA A 270 -9.63 -13.27 3.16
N ALA A 271 -8.60 -14.09 3.36
CA ALA A 271 -7.33 -14.07 2.64
C ALA A 271 -7.13 -15.28 1.70
N ALA A 272 -8.18 -16.06 1.41
CA ALA A 272 -8.08 -17.31 0.65
C ALA A 272 -7.38 -17.18 -0.71
N ASP A 273 -7.51 -16.02 -1.36
CA ASP A 273 -6.91 -15.77 -2.69
C ASP A 273 -5.40 -15.44 -2.63
N MET A 274 -4.83 -15.22 -1.44
CA MET A 274 -3.40 -14.87 -1.31
C MET A 274 -2.53 -16.11 -1.11
N PRO A 275 -1.35 -16.16 -1.77
CA PRO A 275 -0.39 -17.23 -1.50
C PRO A 275 0.02 -17.25 -0.03
N ARG A 276 0.10 -18.45 0.56
CA ARG A 276 0.44 -18.65 1.98
C ARG A 276 1.71 -17.90 2.41
N ALA A 277 2.77 -17.89 1.59
CA ALA A 277 4.00 -17.16 1.90
C ALA A 277 3.79 -15.63 2.00
N VAL A 278 2.89 -15.06 1.19
CA VAL A 278 2.53 -13.63 1.27
C VAL A 278 1.77 -13.35 2.56
N LEU A 279 0.91 -14.29 2.98
CA LEU A 279 0.11 -14.20 4.19
C LEU A 279 0.96 -14.28 5.46
N GLU A 280 1.88 -15.25 5.53
CA GLU A 280 2.84 -15.39 6.64
C GLU A 280 3.71 -14.12 6.79
N ARG A 281 4.16 -13.55 5.68
CA ARG A 281 4.91 -12.29 5.67
C ARG A 281 4.07 -11.11 6.14
N LEU A 282 2.79 -11.05 5.74
CA LEU A 282 1.87 -10.00 6.21
C LEU A 282 1.67 -10.08 7.72
N LEU A 283 1.36 -11.26 8.29
CA LEU A 283 1.21 -11.43 9.74
C LEU A 283 2.49 -11.06 10.50
N THR A 284 3.65 -11.47 9.98
CA THR A 284 4.95 -11.11 10.56
C THR A 284 5.15 -9.59 10.55
N GLN A 285 4.81 -8.92 9.45
CA GLN A 285 4.87 -7.45 9.36
C GLN A 285 3.94 -6.80 10.39
N LEU A 286 2.69 -7.24 10.49
CA LEU A 286 1.71 -6.69 11.45
C LEU A 286 2.21 -6.86 12.89
N TYR A 287 2.75 -8.03 13.22
CA TYR A 287 3.37 -8.27 14.52
C TYR A 287 4.53 -7.31 14.81
N VAL A 288 5.40 -7.08 13.82
CA VAL A 288 6.53 -6.14 13.97
C VAL A 288 6.04 -4.71 14.15
N GLN A 289 5.07 -4.27 13.34
CA GLN A 289 4.55 -2.91 13.38
C GLN A 289 3.78 -2.59 14.67
N TRP A 290 3.01 -3.54 15.21
CA TRP A 290 2.16 -3.29 16.37
C TRP A 290 2.79 -3.70 17.70
N CYS A 291 3.50 -4.84 17.74
CA CYS A 291 3.85 -5.50 19.01
C CYS A 291 5.35 -5.52 19.30
N SER A 292 6.18 -5.57 18.27
CA SER A 292 7.64 -5.75 18.39
C SER A 292 8.42 -4.52 17.93
N ALA A 293 7.84 -3.34 18.11
CA ALA A 293 8.31 -2.14 17.44
C ALA A 293 9.61 -1.56 18.05
N GLY A 294 10.70 -2.22 17.68
CA GLY A 294 12.08 -1.92 18.05
C GLY A 294 13.10 -2.40 17.03
N SER A 295 12.67 -2.93 15.87
CA SER A 295 13.58 -3.56 14.89
C SER A 295 13.62 -2.93 13.48
N ALA A 296 12.76 -1.98 13.10
CA ALA A 296 12.86 -1.25 11.82
C ALA A 296 11.84 -0.09 11.80
N THR A 297 12.10 1.13 11.31
CA THR A 297 13.18 1.69 10.50
C THR A 297 13.41 3.14 10.95
N ALA A 298 14.67 3.52 11.16
CA ALA A 298 15.09 4.92 11.18
C ALA A 298 14.87 5.52 9.77
N ASP A 299 13.64 5.90 9.45
CA ASP A 299 13.27 6.58 8.19
C ASP A 299 13.59 8.09 8.25
N GLU A 300 14.18 8.56 9.35
CA GLU A 300 14.57 9.96 9.57
C GLU A 300 16.04 10.13 9.95
N ARG A 301 16.94 9.25 9.49
CA ARG A 301 18.34 9.69 9.40
C ARG A 301 18.46 10.54 8.16
N GLN A 302 18.29 11.85 8.32
CA GLN A 302 18.76 12.87 7.39
C GLN A 302 20.29 12.80 7.30
N GLY A 303 20.80 11.74 6.66
CA GLY A 303 22.14 11.77 6.10
C GLY A 303 22.13 12.66 4.86
N ASN A 304 23.31 13.13 4.45
CA ASN A 304 23.46 13.88 3.20
C ASN A 304 22.84 13.07 2.05
N ALA A 305 21.74 13.58 1.49
CA ALA A 305 21.02 12.94 0.40
C ALA A 305 21.98 12.71 -0.77
N ARG A 306 22.07 11.47 -1.24
CA ARG A 306 22.96 11.09 -2.35
C ARG A 306 22.16 11.03 -3.64
N ARG A 307 22.67 11.65 -4.71
CA ARG A 307 22.04 11.55 -6.02
C ARG A 307 22.10 10.11 -6.53
N ALA A 308 21.03 9.66 -7.16
CA ALA A 308 20.95 8.39 -7.85
C ALA A 308 20.20 8.54 -9.18
N GLN A 309 20.48 7.63 -10.09
CA GLN A 309 19.76 7.46 -11.35
C GLN A 309 18.91 6.19 -11.25
N ALA A 310 17.60 6.31 -11.47
CA ALA A 310 16.67 5.20 -11.40
C ALA A 310 16.16 4.83 -12.80
N ALA A 311 16.22 3.54 -13.12
CA ALA A 311 15.57 2.96 -14.30
C ALA A 311 14.36 2.14 -13.86
N LEU A 312 13.22 2.37 -14.51
CA LEU A 312 11.94 1.77 -14.14
C LEU A 312 11.48 0.74 -15.18
N GLY A 313 11.04 -0.42 -14.69
CA GLY A 313 10.50 -1.50 -15.51
C GLY A 313 11.54 -2.27 -16.33
N MET A 314 11.12 -3.46 -16.81
CA MET A 314 12.01 -4.48 -17.39
C MET A 314 12.95 -3.94 -18.47
N HIS A 315 12.48 -3.08 -19.38
CA HIS A 315 13.27 -2.60 -20.50
C HIS A 315 14.45 -1.71 -20.09
N ALA A 316 14.22 -0.76 -19.18
CA ALA A 316 15.25 0.14 -18.69
C ALA A 316 16.17 -0.60 -17.71
N VAL A 317 15.59 -1.39 -16.81
CA VAL A 317 16.33 -2.21 -15.85
C VAL A 317 17.28 -3.18 -16.56
N HIS A 318 16.80 -3.92 -17.57
CA HIS A 318 17.64 -4.85 -18.33
C HIS A 318 18.83 -4.14 -18.99
N PHE A 319 18.62 -2.96 -19.58
CA PHE A 319 19.71 -2.19 -20.17
C PHE A 319 20.72 -1.75 -19.11
N GLN A 320 20.26 -1.22 -17.97
CA GLN A 320 21.16 -0.78 -16.91
C GLN A 320 21.99 -1.93 -16.32
N ILE A 321 21.37 -3.10 -16.09
CA ILE A 321 22.07 -4.29 -15.59
C ILE A 321 23.04 -4.86 -16.62
N SER A 322 22.62 -4.95 -17.89
CA SER A 322 23.44 -5.59 -18.94
C SER A 322 24.55 -4.68 -19.48
N GLY A 323 24.43 -3.36 -19.30
CA GLY A 323 25.32 -2.36 -19.88
C GLY A 323 25.21 -2.18 -21.40
N ARG A 324 24.27 -2.87 -22.06
CA ARG A 324 24.13 -2.91 -23.52
C ARG A 324 22.68 -3.07 -23.97
N ALA A 325 22.40 -2.60 -25.18
CA ALA A 325 21.11 -2.77 -25.83
C ALA A 325 20.82 -4.26 -26.07
N PHE A 326 19.55 -4.64 -25.84
CA PHE A 326 19.09 -6.00 -26.05
C PHE A 326 19.05 -6.33 -27.54
N ARG A 327 19.62 -7.49 -27.90
CA ARG A 327 19.71 -8.00 -29.26
C ARG A 327 19.09 -9.38 -29.34
N GLN A 328 18.47 -9.68 -30.47
CA GLN A 328 17.98 -11.03 -30.74
C GLN A 328 19.18 -11.96 -30.97
N PRO A 329 19.34 -13.02 -30.15
CA PRO A 329 20.32 -14.05 -30.41
C PRO A 329 20.21 -14.61 -31.83
N GLY A 330 21.34 -14.80 -32.50
CA GLY A 330 21.41 -15.38 -33.85
C GLY A 330 21.07 -14.45 -35.01
N LEU A 331 20.62 -13.21 -34.76
CA LEU A 331 20.52 -12.20 -35.82
C LEU A 331 21.88 -11.57 -36.11
N ARG A 332 22.09 -11.18 -37.38
CA ARG A 332 23.30 -10.46 -37.80
C ARG A 332 23.38 -9.09 -37.14
N TYR A 333 24.59 -8.70 -36.77
CA TYR A 333 24.91 -7.33 -36.37
C TYR A 333 24.55 -6.36 -37.51
N THR A 334 24.19 -5.13 -37.14
CA THR A 334 24.05 -4.05 -38.10
C THR A 334 25.42 -3.70 -38.71
N ARG A 335 25.45 -3.07 -39.88
CA ARG A 335 26.70 -2.67 -40.54
C ARG A 335 27.60 -1.80 -39.65
N GLU A 336 27.00 -0.99 -38.79
CA GLU A 336 27.72 -0.12 -37.86
C GLU A 336 28.34 -0.92 -36.71
N GLU A 337 27.62 -1.90 -36.18
CA GLU A 337 28.15 -2.82 -35.16
C GLU A 337 29.25 -3.72 -35.72
N GLU A 338 29.09 -4.21 -36.96
CA GLU A 338 30.14 -4.98 -37.67
C GLU A 338 31.40 -4.14 -37.85
N HIS A 339 31.25 -2.85 -38.18
CA HIS A 339 32.36 -1.92 -38.31
C HIS A 339 33.05 -1.66 -36.95
N ASP A 340 32.29 -1.44 -35.89
CA ASP A 340 32.84 -1.23 -34.55
C ASP A 340 33.61 -2.47 -34.06
N LEU A 341 33.03 -3.67 -34.23
CA LEU A 341 33.68 -4.93 -33.89
C LEU A 341 34.97 -5.14 -34.69
N ALA A 342 34.97 -4.85 -35.99
CA ALA A 342 36.15 -4.99 -36.84
C ALA A 342 37.26 -3.97 -36.48
N THR A 343 36.89 -2.77 -36.04
CA THR A 343 37.83 -1.67 -35.79
C THR A 343 38.36 -1.68 -34.35
N PHE A 344 37.50 -1.94 -33.36
CA PHE A 344 37.79 -1.78 -31.93
C PHE A 344 37.70 -3.09 -31.14
N GLY A 345 37.24 -4.19 -31.75
CA GLY A 345 37.02 -5.47 -31.07
C GLY A 345 35.81 -5.51 -30.12
N HIS A 346 35.07 -4.41 -30.02
CA HIS A 346 33.86 -4.26 -29.21
C HIS A 346 32.92 -3.25 -29.88
N ILE A 347 31.62 -3.33 -29.59
CA ILE A 347 30.64 -2.34 -30.04
C ILE A 347 30.81 -1.09 -29.18
N THR A 348 30.95 0.08 -29.81
CA THR A 348 31.21 1.32 -29.09
C THR A 348 29.98 1.77 -28.30
N GLU A 349 30.20 2.50 -27.20
CA GLU A 349 29.11 3.11 -26.43
C GLU A 349 28.20 3.98 -27.32
N ARG A 350 28.76 4.66 -28.32
CA ARG A 350 28.01 5.47 -29.29
C ARG A 350 26.98 4.65 -30.04
N THR A 351 27.35 3.46 -30.50
CA THR A 351 26.47 2.56 -31.26
C THR A 351 25.43 1.92 -30.35
N GLU A 352 25.82 1.52 -29.12
CA GLU A 352 24.89 1.07 -28.08
C GLU A 352 23.82 2.13 -27.77
N HIS A 353 24.24 3.38 -27.58
CA HIS A 353 23.34 4.50 -27.31
C HIS A 353 22.35 4.77 -28.46
N ARG A 354 22.70 4.45 -29.70
CA ARG A 354 21.80 4.60 -30.86
C ARG A 354 20.75 3.49 -30.94
N LEU A 355 21.10 2.30 -30.47
CA LEU A 355 20.19 1.15 -30.38
C LEU A 355 19.24 1.24 -29.19
N LEU A 356 19.42 2.23 -28.32
CA LEU A 356 18.50 2.54 -27.24
C LEU A 356 17.13 2.92 -27.81
N THR A 357 16.11 2.22 -27.33
CA THR A 357 14.76 2.75 -27.38
C THR A 357 14.61 3.80 -26.28
N GLY A 358 13.78 4.84 -26.49
CA GLY A 358 13.51 5.84 -25.45
C GLY A 358 13.07 5.24 -24.11
N ARG A 359 12.41 4.07 -24.15
CA ARG A 359 12.04 3.29 -22.94
C ARG A 359 13.23 2.68 -22.21
N SER A 360 14.27 2.24 -22.92
CA SER A 360 15.46 1.62 -22.32
C SER A 360 16.47 2.64 -21.78
N ALA A 361 16.47 3.86 -22.33
CA ALA A 361 17.36 4.95 -21.93
C ALA A 361 16.81 5.81 -20.77
N ALA A 362 15.52 5.70 -20.46
CA ALA A 362 14.86 6.54 -19.47
C ALA A 362 15.46 6.34 -18.08
N LEU A 363 16.10 7.39 -17.58
CA LEU A 363 16.64 7.47 -16.22
C LEU A 363 16.01 8.66 -15.51
N GLU A 364 15.62 8.44 -14.26
CA GLU A 364 15.09 9.48 -13.40
C GLU A 364 16.10 9.88 -12.32
N PRO A 365 16.25 11.19 -12.06
CA PRO A 365 17.09 11.67 -10.98
C PRO A 365 16.36 11.52 -9.65
N TRP A 366 16.84 10.63 -8.79
CA TRP A 366 16.31 10.39 -7.44
C TRP A 366 17.34 10.73 -6.37
N GLU A 367 16.90 10.82 -5.12
CA GLU A 367 17.75 11.13 -3.97
C GLU A 367 17.66 10.01 -2.93
N VAL A 368 18.78 9.35 -2.62
CA VAL A 368 18.86 8.32 -1.58
C VAL A 368 19.01 9.02 -0.23
N LEU A 369 18.03 8.82 0.64
CA LEU A 369 17.96 9.37 1.99
C LEU A 369 18.69 8.47 2.99
N SER A 370 18.48 7.14 2.87
CA SER A 370 19.14 6.16 3.72
C SER A 370 19.30 4.81 3.02
N GLN A 371 20.26 4.00 3.49
CA GLN A 371 20.56 2.68 2.96
C GLN A 371 20.84 1.70 4.10
N ASN A 372 20.28 0.49 3.99
CA ASN A 372 20.65 -0.65 4.81
C ASN A 372 21.00 -1.85 3.90
N ALA A 373 21.36 -2.99 4.50
CA ALA A 373 21.82 -4.17 3.75
C ALA A 373 20.74 -4.81 2.85
N SER A 374 19.46 -4.47 3.01
CA SER A 374 18.34 -5.08 2.28
C SER A 374 17.49 -4.07 1.50
N GLY A 375 17.74 -2.77 1.65
CA GLY A 375 16.88 -1.76 1.05
C GLY A 375 17.41 -0.34 1.13
N LEU A 376 16.70 0.52 0.41
CA LEU A 376 16.96 1.95 0.25
C LEU A 376 15.69 2.72 0.58
N ALA A 377 15.84 3.86 1.27
CA ALA A 377 14.83 4.90 1.32
C ALA A 377 15.25 6.00 0.34
N VAL A 378 14.39 6.31 -0.61
CA VAL A 378 14.66 7.29 -1.66
C VAL A 378 13.52 8.28 -1.79
N ARG A 379 13.86 9.46 -2.28
CA ARG A 379 12.93 10.54 -2.59
C ARG A 379 12.98 10.86 -4.07
N ARG A 380 11.80 11.03 -4.64
CA ARG A 380 11.57 11.46 -6.02
C ARG A 380 10.83 12.80 -6.00
N LYS A 381 11.35 13.78 -6.75
CA LYS A 381 10.78 15.13 -6.83
C LYS A 381 9.44 15.15 -7.59
N ALA A 382 8.65 16.19 -7.32
CA ALA A 382 7.28 16.35 -7.83
C ALA A 382 7.19 16.67 -9.33
N ASP A 383 8.27 17.15 -9.95
CA ASP A 383 8.34 17.56 -11.36
C ASP A 383 8.37 16.37 -12.34
N LEU A 384 8.64 15.17 -11.83
CA LEU A 384 8.69 13.95 -12.63
C LEU A 384 7.27 13.37 -12.84
N THR A 385 6.92 13.12 -14.10
CA THR A 385 5.56 12.75 -14.54
C THR A 385 5.32 11.25 -14.66
N SER A 386 6.36 10.42 -14.64
CA SER A 386 6.20 8.96 -14.63
C SER A 386 5.43 8.52 -13.38
N ARG A 387 4.76 7.37 -13.48
CA ARG A 387 3.96 6.82 -12.39
C ARG A 387 4.68 5.61 -11.78
N LEU A 388 4.71 5.55 -10.45
CA LEU A 388 5.33 4.49 -9.67
C LEU A 388 4.28 3.58 -9.06
N ALA A 389 4.48 2.28 -9.18
CA ALA A 389 3.57 1.28 -8.61
C ALA A 389 4.23 0.50 -7.47
N HIS A 390 3.42 0.07 -6.49
CA HIS A 390 3.88 -0.86 -5.46
C HIS A 390 4.22 -2.20 -6.11
N GLY A 391 5.40 -2.74 -5.80
CA GLY A 391 5.91 -3.95 -6.42
C GLY A 391 6.58 -3.73 -7.79
N GLN A 392 6.79 -2.50 -8.24
CA GLN A 392 7.44 -2.22 -9.52
C GLN A 392 8.95 -2.50 -9.49
N LEU A 393 9.47 -3.05 -10.59
CA LEU A 393 10.90 -3.29 -10.78
C LEU A 393 11.68 -1.99 -10.98
N VAL A 394 12.82 -1.87 -10.30
CA VAL A 394 13.69 -0.70 -10.39
C VAL A 394 15.16 -1.10 -10.36
N ALA A 395 15.99 -0.41 -11.14
CA ALA A 395 17.44 -0.44 -11.02
C ALA A 395 17.93 0.93 -10.59
N LEU A 396 18.84 0.97 -9.61
CA LEU A 396 19.41 2.19 -9.07
C LEU A 396 20.91 2.22 -9.25
N ARG A 397 21.41 3.34 -9.75
CA ARG A 397 22.83 3.66 -9.83
C ARG A 397 23.12 4.86 -8.95
N THR A 398 23.89 4.65 -7.88
CA THR A 398 24.25 5.69 -6.88
C THR A 398 25.57 6.38 -7.22
N THR A 399 26.48 5.69 -7.89
CA THR A 399 27.75 6.24 -8.38
C THR A 399 27.93 5.83 -9.84
N SER A 400 28.78 6.55 -10.58
CA SER A 400 29.10 6.18 -11.97
C SER A 400 29.97 4.93 -12.08
N ILE A 401 30.59 4.49 -10.98
CA ILE A 401 31.59 3.41 -10.95
C ILE A 401 30.93 2.09 -10.55
N ASP A 402 29.95 2.13 -9.64
CA ASP A 402 29.30 0.93 -9.13
C ASP A 402 28.26 0.36 -10.12
N PRO A 403 28.15 -0.98 -10.22
CA PRO A 403 27.09 -1.59 -11.00
C PRO A 403 25.71 -1.22 -10.41
N PRO A 404 24.68 -1.07 -11.26
CA PRO A 404 23.35 -0.75 -10.76
C PRO A 404 22.80 -1.87 -9.88
N SER A 405 22.20 -1.48 -8.77
CA SER A 405 21.52 -2.40 -7.86
C SER A 405 20.09 -2.65 -8.35
N LEU A 406 19.69 -3.91 -8.44
CA LEU A 406 18.32 -4.31 -8.76
C LEU A 406 17.45 -4.29 -7.50
N GLY A 407 16.20 -3.85 -7.61
CA GLY A 407 15.25 -3.88 -6.52
C GLY A 407 13.79 -3.85 -6.98
N ALA A 408 12.90 -3.92 -6.01
CA ALA A 408 11.47 -3.73 -6.19
C ALA A 408 10.95 -2.69 -5.20
N ILE A 409 10.04 -1.84 -5.66
CA ILE A 409 9.35 -0.86 -4.82
C ILE A 409 8.50 -1.61 -3.80
N GLN A 410 8.74 -1.36 -2.52
CA GLN A 410 7.99 -1.95 -1.41
C GLN A 410 7.18 -0.93 -0.62
N ARG A 411 7.58 0.34 -0.63
CA ARG A 411 6.81 1.42 0.01
C ARG A 411 6.62 2.58 -0.94
N LEU A 412 5.44 3.17 -0.92
CA LEU A 412 5.10 4.36 -1.68
C LEU A 412 4.29 5.33 -0.83
N LYS A 413 4.75 6.57 -0.75
CA LYS A 413 4.03 7.66 -0.09
C LYS A 413 4.25 8.97 -0.82
N LEU A 414 3.17 9.52 -1.38
CA LEU A 414 3.14 10.89 -1.91
C LEU A 414 2.89 11.85 -0.75
N ASP A 415 3.76 12.84 -0.58
CA ASP A 415 3.58 13.87 0.43
C ASP A 415 2.73 15.06 -0.06
N ALA A 416 2.48 16.01 0.84
CA ALA A 416 1.69 17.19 0.53
C ALA A 416 2.38 18.15 -0.45
N ALA A 417 3.71 18.09 -0.59
CA ALA A 417 4.48 18.86 -1.57
C ALA A 417 4.51 18.18 -2.94
N GLY A 418 3.96 16.97 -3.06
CA GLY A 418 3.96 16.16 -4.28
C GLY A 418 5.25 15.37 -4.47
N GLU A 419 6.18 15.37 -3.51
CA GLU A 419 7.34 14.48 -3.55
C GLU A 419 6.90 13.06 -3.21
N THR A 420 7.53 12.07 -3.86
CA THR A 420 7.26 10.67 -3.60
C THR A 420 8.40 10.06 -2.80
N HIS A 421 8.06 9.57 -1.61
CA HIS A 421 8.96 8.79 -0.75
C HIS A 421 8.77 7.31 -1.09
N VAL A 422 9.88 6.65 -1.44
CA VAL A 422 9.89 5.29 -1.95
C VAL A 422 10.82 4.43 -1.09
N GLY A 423 10.30 3.31 -0.60
CA GLY A 423 11.10 2.26 0.03
C GLY A 423 11.35 1.16 -0.98
N ILE A 424 12.61 0.77 -1.17
CA ILE A 424 13.02 -0.20 -2.19
C ILE A 424 13.70 -1.37 -1.51
N ARG A 425 13.25 -2.59 -1.80
CA ARG A 425 13.98 -3.79 -1.40
C ARG A 425 14.92 -4.20 -2.50
N LEU A 426 16.18 -4.37 -2.14
CA LEU A 426 17.20 -4.83 -3.06
C LEU A 426 17.06 -6.33 -3.29
N VAL A 427 17.19 -6.73 -4.55
CA VAL A 427 17.41 -8.12 -4.94
C VAL A 427 18.87 -8.45 -4.66
N ARG A 428 19.09 -9.51 -3.90
CA ARG A 428 20.44 -10.01 -3.57
C ARG A 428 20.85 -11.08 -4.57
N GLY A 429 22.14 -11.11 -4.88
CA GLY A 429 22.73 -12.03 -5.85
C GLY A 429 23.30 -11.29 -7.05
N GLU A 430 24.16 -11.97 -7.80
CA GLU A 430 24.61 -11.46 -9.10
C GLU A 430 23.44 -11.51 -10.09
N VAL A 431 23.23 -10.42 -10.81
CA VAL A 431 22.13 -10.30 -11.77
C VAL A 431 22.71 -10.14 -13.16
N ARG A 432 22.22 -10.94 -14.11
CA ARG A 432 22.64 -10.89 -15.52
C ARG A 432 21.44 -10.78 -16.43
N GLY A 433 21.56 -9.98 -17.48
CA GLY A 433 20.57 -9.95 -18.56
C GLY A 433 20.63 -11.22 -19.39
N VAL A 434 19.47 -11.82 -19.62
CA VAL A 434 19.31 -13.03 -20.46
C VAL A 434 18.17 -12.85 -21.44
N ALA A 435 18.17 -13.68 -22.48
CA ALA A 435 17.16 -13.69 -23.52
C ALA A 435 16.33 -14.98 -23.42
N LEU A 436 15.00 -14.88 -23.34
CA LEU A 436 14.09 -16.02 -23.21
C LEU A 436 13.12 -16.12 -24.39
N ARG A 437 12.77 -17.34 -24.81
CA ARG A 437 11.62 -17.61 -25.68
C ARG A 437 10.99 -18.96 -25.34
N PRO A 438 9.73 -19.22 -25.71
CA PRO A 438 9.16 -20.57 -25.58
C PRO A 438 10.02 -21.61 -26.32
N ALA A 439 10.28 -22.75 -25.67
CA ALA A 439 11.06 -23.82 -26.27
C ALA A 439 10.30 -24.45 -27.46
N GLY A 440 11.04 -24.77 -28.53
CA GLY A 440 10.48 -25.44 -29.71
C GLY A 440 9.79 -24.50 -30.72
N ASP A 441 9.66 -23.21 -30.42
CA ASP A 441 9.12 -22.22 -31.35
C ASP A 441 10.20 -21.20 -31.76
N ALA A 442 10.96 -21.56 -32.80
CA ALA A 442 12.01 -20.70 -33.34
C ALA A 442 11.47 -19.45 -34.06
N THR A 443 10.16 -19.37 -34.31
CA THR A 443 9.54 -18.21 -34.98
C THR A 443 9.31 -17.06 -34.00
N GLN A 444 9.24 -17.36 -32.70
CA GLN A 444 9.13 -16.34 -31.67
C GLN A 444 10.46 -15.65 -31.39
N LYS A 445 10.37 -14.33 -31.23
CA LYS A 445 11.50 -13.49 -30.82
C LYS A 445 11.83 -13.75 -29.36
N TYR A 446 13.11 -13.64 -29.03
CA TYR A 446 13.54 -13.62 -27.64
C TYR A 446 13.10 -12.34 -26.94
N GLU A 447 12.93 -12.47 -25.64
CA GLU A 447 12.50 -11.42 -24.74
C GLU A 447 13.50 -11.21 -23.63
N ARG A 448 13.46 -10.02 -23.05
CA ARG A 448 14.35 -9.62 -21.96
C ARG A 448 13.92 -10.34 -20.69
N ALA A 449 14.91 -10.90 -19.99
CA ALA A 449 14.74 -11.36 -18.64
C ALA A 449 16.03 -11.11 -17.85
N LEU A 450 15.96 -11.27 -16.54
CA LEU A 450 17.12 -11.21 -15.66
C LEU A 450 17.28 -12.56 -14.96
N LEU A 451 18.47 -13.12 -15.06
CA LEU A 451 18.89 -14.25 -14.24
C LEU A 451 19.51 -13.72 -12.96
N ILE A 452 18.98 -14.16 -11.82
CA ILE A 452 19.58 -13.97 -10.52
C ILE A 452 20.31 -15.28 -10.20
N GLU A 453 21.63 -15.21 -10.16
CA GLU A 453 22.51 -16.37 -9.96
C GLU A 453 22.32 -16.97 -8.56
N ALA A 454 22.63 -18.26 -8.43
CA ALA A 454 22.58 -18.93 -7.13
C ALA A 454 23.61 -18.34 -6.15
N ASP A 455 23.20 -18.16 -4.90
CA ASP A 455 24.07 -17.69 -3.82
C ASP A 455 24.28 -18.85 -2.83
N ALA A 456 25.40 -19.56 -2.99
CA ALA A 456 25.75 -20.72 -2.18
C ALA A 456 25.93 -20.39 -0.69
N GLN A 457 26.39 -19.17 -0.36
CA GLN A 457 26.58 -18.76 1.04
C GLN A 457 25.24 -18.57 1.77
N ARG A 458 24.16 -18.33 1.02
CA ARG A 458 22.82 -18.08 1.57
C ARG A 458 21.82 -19.19 1.26
N ALA A 459 22.27 -20.30 0.69
CA ALA A 459 21.41 -21.38 0.22
C ALA A 459 20.24 -20.89 -0.67
N ALA A 460 20.49 -19.85 -1.48
CA ALA A 460 19.48 -19.28 -2.37
C ALA A 460 19.68 -19.84 -3.80
N PRO A 461 18.69 -20.55 -4.36
CA PRO A 461 18.79 -21.08 -5.72
C PRO A 461 18.71 -19.98 -6.78
N ALA A 462 19.17 -20.28 -7.99
CA ALA A 462 19.03 -19.38 -9.12
C ALA A 462 17.54 -19.17 -9.45
N THR A 463 17.20 -17.96 -9.88
CA THR A 463 15.82 -17.58 -10.22
C THR A 463 15.78 -16.67 -11.43
N LEU A 464 14.68 -16.70 -12.16
CA LEU A 464 14.46 -15.83 -13.31
C LEU A 464 13.43 -14.76 -12.99
N LEU A 465 13.72 -13.54 -13.44
CA LEU A 465 12.82 -12.41 -13.38
C LEU A 465 12.41 -12.06 -14.80
N VAL A 466 11.11 -12.14 -15.06
CA VAL A 466 10.48 -11.95 -16.38
C VAL A 466 9.38 -10.89 -16.28
N GLU A 467 8.92 -10.38 -17.42
CA GLU A 467 7.76 -9.49 -17.46
C GLU A 467 6.51 -10.18 -16.90
N ALA A 468 5.72 -9.46 -16.10
CA ALA A 468 4.56 -10.02 -15.41
C ALA A 468 3.58 -10.68 -16.39
N GLY A 469 3.15 -11.90 -16.05
CA GLY A 469 2.19 -12.68 -16.82
C GLY A 469 2.75 -13.24 -18.14
N ARG A 470 4.03 -13.02 -18.45
CA ARG A 470 4.60 -13.44 -19.73
C ARG A 470 4.85 -14.94 -19.80
N PHE A 471 5.29 -15.53 -18.69
CA PHE A 471 5.54 -16.95 -18.55
C PHE A 471 4.88 -17.49 -17.28
N ALA A 472 4.55 -18.78 -17.29
CA ALA A 472 3.89 -19.46 -16.18
C ALA A 472 4.71 -20.69 -15.70
N PRO A 473 4.52 -21.14 -14.45
CA PRO A 473 5.07 -22.40 -13.96
C PRO A 473 4.75 -23.56 -14.91
N GLY A 474 5.74 -24.45 -15.11
CA GLY A 474 5.67 -25.59 -16.02
C GLY A 474 6.03 -25.27 -17.48
N ALA A 475 6.16 -24.00 -17.86
CA ALA A 475 6.55 -23.65 -19.22
C ALA A 475 8.00 -24.07 -19.50
N ARG A 476 8.22 -24.69 -20.67
CA ARG A 476 9.55 -24.99 -21.19
C ARG A 476 10.07 -23.80 -21.99
N ILE A 477 11.20 -23.26 -21.58
CA ILE A 477 11.76 -22.01 -22.11
C ILE A 477 13.16 -22.30 -22.64
N GLU A 478 13.47 -21.75 -23.80
CA GLU A 478 14.83 -21.64 -24.28
C GLU A 478 15.44 -20.36 -23.73
N MET A 479 16.44 -20.51 -22.86
CA MET A 479 17.22 -19.41 -22.29
C MET A 479 18.54 -19.29 -23.03
N HIS A 480 18.83 -18.08 -23.49
CA HIS A 480 20.07 -17.75 -24.15
C HIS A 480 20.92 -16.83 -23.26
N THR A 481 22.02 -17.37 -22.77
CA THR A 481 23.11 -16.64 -22.09
C THR A 481 24.28 -16.49 -23.07
N ALA A 482 25.29 -17.37 -22.98
CA ALA A 482 26.33 -17.58 -23.99
C ALA A 482 26.00 -18.74 -24.94
N ARG A 483 25.20 -19.70 -24.47
CA ARG A 483 24.63 -20.80 -25.25
C ARG A 483 23.13 -20.87 -24.97
N ALA A 484 22.40 -21.43 -25.92
CA ALA A 484 20.99 -21.76 -25.71
C ALA A 484 20.89 -23.02 -24.87
N GLU A 485 20.11 -22.96 -23.79
CA GLU A 485 19.72 -24.11 -22.98
C GLU A 485 18.20 -24.13 -22.81
N THR A 486 17.62 -25.32 -22.66
CA THR A 486 16.20 -25.45 -22.36
C THR A 486 16.03 -25.65 -20.86
N ILE A 487 15.17 -24.85 -20.25
CA ILE A 487 14.83 -24.93 -18.83
C ILE A 487 13.32 -25.11 -18.68
N THR A 488 12.89 -25.56 -17.51
CA THR A 488 11.48 -25.60 -17.12
C THR A 488 11.25 -24.64 -15.96
N LEU A 489 10.28 -23.73 -16.10
CA LEU A 489 9.92 -22.80 -15.03
C LEU A 489 9.20 -23.53 -13.90
N GLY A 490 9.59 -23.21 -12.66
CA GLY A 490 9.01 -23.72 -11.44
C GLY A 490 7.99 -22.77 -10.81
N ALA A 491 7.81 -22.88 -9.50
CA ALA A 491 6.88 -22.05 -8.75
C ALA A 491 7.27 -20.56 -8.73
N TYR A 492 6.27 -19.69 -8.58
CA TYR A 492 6.48 -18.27 -8.30
C TYR A 492 7.21 -18.09 -6.95
N VAL A 493 8.33 -17.40 -6.98
CA VAL A 493 9.06 -16.94 -5.79
C VAL A 493 8.52 -15.58 -5.35
N GLU A 494 8.24 -14.71 -6.30
CA GLU A 494 7.70 -13.37 -6.06
C GLU A 494 6.89 -12.91 -7.27
N ARG A 495 5.81 -12.16 -7.03
CA ARG A 495 5.07 -11.45 -8.07
C ARG A 495 5.07 -9.97 -7.74
N GLY A 496 5.64 -9.18 -8.64
CA GLY A 496 5.63 -7.73 -8.58
C GLY A 496 4.50 -7.13 -9.41
N PHE A 497 4.59 -5.83 -9.65
CA PHE A 497 3.64 -5.09 -10.49
C PHE A 497 3.85 -5.37 -11.97
N ASP A 498 5.10 -5.34 -12.42
CA ASP A 498 5.53 -5.49 -13.81
C ASP A 498 6.51 -6.65 -14.03
N PHE A 499 6.72 -7.47 -13.00
CA PHE A 499 7.55 -8.67 -13.11
C PHE A 499 6.99 -9.87 -12.35
N ASP A 500 7.35 -11.07 -12.81
CA ASP A 500 7.25 -12.30 -12.05
C ASP A 500 8.67 -12.87 -11.83
N ARG A 501 8.94 -13.34 -10.62
CA ARG A 501 10.18 -14.05 -10.26
C ARG A 501 9.87 -15.52 -10.04
N LEU A 502 10.48 -16.40 -10.83
CA LEU A 502 10.23 -17.84 -10.79
C LEU A 502 11.51 -18.62 -10.47
N ALA A 503 11.33 -19.74 -9.78
CA ALA A 503 12.35 -20.79 -9.76
C ALA A 503 12.40 -21.46 -11.15
N PHE A 504 13.47 -22.19 -11.45
CA PHE A 504 13.55 -23.00 -12.66
C PHE A 504 14.48 -24.20 -12.45
N THR A 505 14.36 -25.18 -13.33
CA THR A 505 15.24 -26.36 -13.39
C THR A 505 15.71 -26.54 -14.83
N SER A 506 17.00 -26.83 -15.02
CA SER A 506 17.58 -27.19 -16.32
C SER A 506 17.21 -28.61 -16.74
#